data_AF-G9YMT3-F1
#
_entry.id   AF-G9YMT3-F1
#
_cell.length_a   1.000
_cell.length_b   1.000
_cell.length_c   1.000
_cell.angle_alpha   90.00
_cell.angle_beta   90.00
_cell.angle_gamma   90.00
#
_symmetry.space_group_name_H-M   'P 1'
#
loop_
_entity.id
_entity.type
_entity.pdbx_description
1 polymer ?
#
loop_
_entity_poly.entity_id
_entity_poly.type
_entity_poly.pdbx_seq_one_letter_code
_entity_poly.pdbx_strand_id
1 'polypeptide(L)'
;MAFQYVDYPQKMKDLLMQIFDDSFMQANTRFQSFEGFRYSSAVFVNWNSDCLIYDDALLDRFVQESTRFSTWDEMIQTATDLHFQPAVCS
;
A
#
# COMPACT_ATOMS: atom_id res chain seq x y z
N MET A 1 -13.12 -12.26 -10.19
CA MET A 1 -11.69 -12.36 -9.90
C MET A 1 -10.97 -11.82 -11.11
N ALA A 2 -10.54 -10.56 -11.01
CA ALA A 2 -9.78 -9.89 -12.05
C ALA A 2 -8.39 -9.64 -11.45
N PHE A 3 -7.39 -10.26 -12.05
CA PHE A 3 -6.01 -9.99 -11.70
C PHE A 3 -5.60 -8.65 -12.30
N GLN A 4 -5.07 -7.77 -11.47
CA GLN A 4 -4.45 -6.53 -11.91
C GLN A 4 -2.98 -6.79 -12.22
N TYR A 5 -2.50 -6.12 -13.26
CA TYR A 5 -1.11 -6.14 -13.69
C TYR A 5 -0.63 -4.70 -13.70
N VAL A 6 0.23 -4.36 -12.75
CA VAL A 6 0.72 -2.99 -12.57
C VAL A 6 2.24 -3.00 -12.73
N ASP A 7 2.76 -2.09 -13.54
CA ASP A 7 4.21 -1.89 -13.64
C ASP A 7 4.73 -1.44 -12.26
N TYR A 8 5.68 -2.21 -11.71
CA TYR A 8 6.26 -1.97 -10.40
C TYR A 8 7.79 -1.82 -10.48
N PRO A 9 8.29 -0.80 -11.22
CA PRO A 9 9.72 -0.54 -11.33
C PRO A 9 10.30 -0.06 -10.00
N GLN A 10 11.63 -0.06 -9.87
CA GLN A 10 12.33 0.39 -8.67
C GLN A 10 11.87 1.78 -8.19
N LYS A 11 11.64 2.71 -9.10
CA LYS A 11 11.12 4.04 -8.76
C LYS A 11 9.77 4.00 -8.02
N MET A 12 8.88 3.09 -8.39
CA MET A 12 7.59 2.91 -7.72
C MET A 12 7.76 2.19 -6.38
N LYS A 13 8.67 1.20 -6.30
CA LYS A 13 9.08 0.56 -5.03
C LYS A 13 9.52 1.61 -4.01
N ASP A 14 10.44 2.48 -4.42
CA ASP A 14 11.00 3.54 -3.56
C ASP A 14 9.91 4.54 -3.15
N LEU A 15 9.02 4.94 -4.06
CA LEU A 15 7.93 5.85 -3.77
C LEU A 15 6.93 5.26 -2.77
N LEU A 16 6.54 3.99 -2.93
CA LEU A 16 5.68 3.32 -1.97
C LEU A 16 6.32 3.24 -0.58
N MET A 17 7.62 2.90 -0.51
CA MET A 17 8.35 2.90 0.75
C MET A 17 8.46 4.30 1.38
N GLN A 18 8.40 5.36 0.57
CA GLN A 18 8.47 6.73 1.04
C GLN A 18 7.13 7.23 1.59
N ILE A 19 6.00 6.93 0.92
CA ILE A 19 4.67 7.36 1.38
C ILE A 19 4.12 6.46 2.49
N PHE A 20 4.49 5.18 2.50
CA PHE A 20 4.13 4.23 3.56
C PHE A 20 5.25 4.13 4.59
N ASP A 21 5.59 5.27 5.19
CA ASP A 21 6.54 5.30 6.29
C ASP A 21 5.97 4.61 7.55
N ASP A 22 6.85 4.33 8.52
CA ASP A 22 6.45 3.65 9.75
C ASP A 22 5.38 4.43 10.53
N SER A 23 5.38 5.77 10.45
CA SER A 23 4.40 6.62 11.14
C SER A 23 3.01 6.44 10.56
N PHE A 24 2.88 6.47 9.23
CA PHE A 24 1.64 6.20 8.51
C PHE A 24 1.17 4.78 8.78
N MET A 25 2.07 3.80 8.72
CA MET A 25 1.72 2.39 8.91
C MET A 25 1.18 2.14 10.31
N GLN A 26 1.82 2.67 11.35
CA GLN A 26 1.35 2.52 12.73
C GLN A 26 0.05 3.29 13.00
N ALA A 27 -0.17 4.43 12.35
CA ALA A 27 -1.38 5.23 12.55
C ALA A 27 -2.61 4.65 11.82
N ASN A 28 -2.40 3.99 10.67
CA ASN A 28 -3.48 3.62 9.77
C ASN A 28 -3.66 2.11 9.57
N THR A 29 -2.69 1.31 10.02
CA THR A 29 -2.68 -0.15 9.84
C THR A 29 -2.33 -0.85 11.14
N ARG A 30 -2.56 -2.17 11.19
CA ARG A 30 -2.12 -3.03 12.29
C ARG A 30 -0.63 -3.39 12.22
N PHE A 31 0.08 -2.96 11.19
CA PHE A 31 1.49 -3.25 10.96
C PHE A 31 2.38 -2.10 11.45
N GLN A 32 3.60 -2.43 11.90
CA GLN A 32 4.56 -1.43 12.33
C GLN A 32 5.29 -0.73 11.17
N SER A 33 5.37 -1.39 10.00
CA SER A 33 6.09 -0.92 8.83
C SER A 33 5.49 -1.49 7.54
N PHE A 34 5.81 -0.86 6.40
CA PHE A 34 5.36 -1.31 5.09
C PHE A 34 5.93 -2.68 4.70
N GLU A 35 7.12 -3.02 5.21
CA GLU A 35 7.70 -4.34 5.02
C GLU A 35 6.84 -5.45 5.66
N GLY A 36 6.31 -5.21 6.86
CA GLY A 36 5.39 -6.14 7.52
C GLY A 36 4.12 -6.37 6.69
N PHE A 37 3.56 -5.29 6.13
CA PHE A 37 2.41 -5.37 5.23
C PHE A 37 2.71 -6.19 3.96
N ARG A 38 3.87 -5.96 3.32
CA ARG A 38 4.31 -6.72 2.14
C ARG A 38 4.50 -8.20 2.46
N TYR A 39 5.09 -8.51 3.61
CA TYR A 39 5.29 -9.89 4.05
C TYR A 39 3.95 -10.61 4.27
N SER A 40 2.99 -9.97 4.93
CA SER A 40 1.67 -10.55 5.17
C SER A 40 0.82 -10.70 3.90
N SER A 41 1.03 -9.86 2.90
CA SER A 41 0.34 -9.95 1.59
C SER A 41 1.08 -10.79 0.54
N ALA A 42 2.29 -11.29 0.84
CA ALA A 42 3.11 -12.08 -0.09
C ALA A 42 2.46 -13.38 -0.57
N VAL A 43 1.42 -13.84 0.13
CA VAL A 43 0.59 -14.99 -0.26
C VAL A 43 -0.25 -14.75 -1.51
N PHE A 44 -0.55 -13.49 -1.86
CA PHE A 44 -1.37 -13.13 -3.03
C PHE A 44 -0.85 -11.93 -3.83
N VAL A 45 0.23 -11.27 -3.39
CA VAL A 45 0.90 -10.18 -4.11
C VAL A 45 2.40 -10.46 -4.23
N ASN A 46 2.94 -10.40 -5.45
CA ASN A 46 4.38 -10.54 -5.66
C ASN A 46 5.10 -9.18 -5.67
N TRP A 47 5.58 -8.76 -4.49
CA TRP A 47 6.32 -7.51 -4.31
C TRP A 47 7.76 -7.52 -4.82
N ASN A 48 8.33 -8.70 -5.14
CA ASN A 48 9.71 -8.80 -5.61
C ASN A 48 9.82 -8.71 -7.14
N SER A 49 8.69 -8.79 -7.84
CA SER A 49 8.61 -8.66 -9.30
C SER A 49 8.70 -7.20 -9.73
N ASP A 50 9.07 -6.97 -10.99
CA ASP A 50 8.95 -5.65 -11.64
C ASP A 50 7.54 -5.40 -12.19
N CYS A 51 6.68 -6.41 -12.14
CA CYS A 51 5.25 -6.32 -12.41
C CYS A 51 4.49 -6.87 -11.20
N LEU A 52 3.70 -6.01 -10.56
CA LEU A 52 2.79 -6.36 -9.48
C LEU A 52 1.58 -7.07 -10.06
N ILE A 53 1.37 -8.30 -9.60
CA ILE A 53 0.21 -9.10 -9.94
C ILE A 53 -0.53 -9.40 -8.64
N TYR A 54 -1.79 -9.00 -8.57
CA TYR A 54 -2.65 -9.22 -7.41
C TYR A 54 -4.11 -9.38 -7.84
N ASP A 55 -4.91 -10.10 -7.05
CA ASP A 55 -6.37 -10.09 -7.20
C ASP A 55 -6.93 -8.89 -6.43
N ASP A 56 -7.61 -8.01 -7.16
CA ASP A 56 -8.18 -6.75 -6.66
C ASP A 56 -9.06 -6.97 -5.42
N ALA A 57 -9.96 -7.96 -5.49
CA ALA A 57 -10.91 -8.23 -4.42
C ALA A 57 -10.24 -8.86 -3.18
N LEU A 58 -9.16 -9.63 -3.36
CA LEU A 58 -8.41 -10.17 -2.24
C LEU A 58 -7.57 -9.08 -1.56
N LEU A 59 -6.94 -8.20 -2.34
CA LEU A 59 -6.15 -7.12 -1.79
C LEU A 59 -7.03 -6.12 -1.03
N ASP A 60 -8.18 -5.74 -1.58
CA ASP A 60 -9.14 -4.86 -0.91
C ASP A 60 -9.64 -5.46 0.41
N ARG A 61 -9.98 -6.76 0.42
CA ARG A 61 -10.38 -7.44 1.67
C ARG A 61 -9.26 -7.45 2.70
N PHE A 62 -8.02 -7.70 2.28
CA PHE A 62 -6.89 -7.65 3.18
C PHE A 62 -6.68 -6.24 3.74
N VAL A 63 -6.80 -5.20 2.91
CA VAL A 63 -6.70 -3.80 3.34
C VAL A 63 -7.82 -3.47 4.33
N GLN A 64 -9.05 -3.90 4.07
CA GLN A 64 -10.19 -3.70 4.96
C GLN A 64 -10.03 -4.40 6.32
N GLU A 65 -9.42 -5.59 6.34
CA GLU A 65 -9.22 -6.35 7.58
C GLU A 65 -8.01 -5.87 8.39
N SER A 66 -6.97 -5.36 7.71
CA SER A 66 -5.67 -5.04 8.31
C SER A 66 -5.42 -3.55 8.51
N THR A 67 -6.20 -2.70 7.87
CA THR A 67 -6.08 -1.24 7.90
C THR A 67 -7.42 -0.57 8.16
N ARG A 68 -7.41 0.75 8.29
CA ARG A 68 -8.65 1.56 8.40
C ARG A 68 -9.33 1.83 7.05
N PHE A 69 -8.68 1.52 5.93
CA PHE A 69 -9.16 1.82 4.58
C PHE A 69 -10.00 0.67 4.02
N SER A 70 -10.86 0.97 3.06
CA SER A 70 -11.74 -0.04 2.45
C SER A 70 -11.10 -0.69 1.22
N THR A 71 -10.26 0.04 0.49
CA THR A 71 -9.60 -0.43 -0.74
C THR A 71 -8.12 -0.05 -0.77
N TRP A 72 -7.34 -0.77 -1.57
CA TRP A 72 -5.92 -0.48 -1.79
C TRP A 72 -5.69 0.91 -2.39
N ASP A 73 -6.50 1.30 -3.36
CA ASP A 73 -6.41 2.61 -4.00
C ASP A 73 -6.65 3.76 -3.00
N GLU A 74 -7.64 3.61 -2.09
CA GLU A 74 -7.91 4.59 -1.03
C GLU A 74 -6.70 4.74 -0.09
N MET A 75 -6.06 3.63 0.26
CA MET A 75 -4.87 3.62 1.10
C MET A 75 -3.69 4.32 0.41
N ILE A 76 -3.43 4.04 -0.87
CA ILE A 76 -2.37 4.72 -1.64
C ILE A 76 -2.68 6.20 -1.76
N GLN A 77 -3.91 6.55 -2.13
CA GLN A 77 -4.30 7.94 -2.31
C GLN A 77 -4.12 8.72 -1.01
N THR A 78 -4.55 8.16 0.13
CA THR A 78 -4.38 8.81 1.43
C THR A 78 -2.91 8.96 1.83
N ALA A 79 -2.09 7.94 1.60
CA ALA A 79 -0.64 8.02 1.88
C ALA A 79 0.04 9.07 0.99
N THR A 80 -0.32 9.10 -0.29
CA THR A 80 0.16 10.09 -1.26
C THR A 80 -0.29 11.49 -0.85
N ASP A 81 -1.54 11.67 -0.48
CA ASP A 81 -2.06 12.96 -0.02
C ASP A 81 -1.34 13.40 1.25
N LEU A 82 -1.17 12.55 2.27
CA LEU A 82 -0.44 12.95 3.48
C LEU A 82 1.02 13.28 3.24
N HIS A 83 1.67 12.59 2.29
CA HIS A 83 3.08 12.78 2.00
C HIS A 83 3.38 13.95 1.07
N PHE A 84 2.50 14.21 0.10
CA PHE A 84 2.66 15.26 -0.92
C PHE A 84 1.77 16.48 -0.69
N GLN A 85 0.80 16.44 0.22
CA GLN A 85 0.11 17.66 0.61
C GLN A 85 1.14 18.57 1.29
N PRO A 86 1.38 19.78 0.75
CA PRO A 86 2.05 20.80 1.52
C PRO A 86 1.15 21.03 2.73
N ALA A 87 1.73 21.11 3.92
CA ALA A 87 1.00 21.55 5.12
C ALA A 87 0.18 22.80 4.75
N VAL A 88 -1.12 22.62 4.50
CA VAL A 88 -2.04 23.74 4.40
C VAL A 88 -2.19 24.19 5.84
N CYS A 89 -1.34 25.16 6.18
CA CYS A 89 -1.50 25.98 7.37
C CYS A 89 -2.97 26.37 7.49
N SER A 90 -3.62 25.91 8.55
CA SER A 90 -4.87 26.47 9.08
C SER A 90 -4.55 27.08 10.44
#